data_AF-A0A4Y8YAM9-F1
#
_entry.id   AF-A0A4Y8YAM9-F1
#
_cell.length_a   1.000
_cell.length_b   1.000
_cell.length_c   1.000
_cell.angle_alpha   90.00
_cell.angle_beta   90.00
_cell.angle_gamma   90.00
#
_symmetry.space_group_name_H-M   'P 1'
#
loop_
_entity.id
_entity.type
_entity.pdbx_description
1 polymer ?
#
loop_
_entity_poly.entity_id
_entity_poly.type
_entity_poly.pdbx_seq_one_letter_code
_entity_poly.pdbx_strand_id
1 'polypeptide(L)'
;MADEAGGAGGASGERLRHSDGPWTRAAGGAEVMRTQMSCLRAEFETAHEGVQGCGNGLSVVAVLDTVRTSWERRIEAARDECGSLGSRLRAVAKTQGEHDGAVRSGLAAVDAGAGR
;
A
#
# COMPACT_ATOMS: atom_id res chain seq x y z
N MET A 1 -35.35 11.41 -49.15
CA MET A 1 -34.00 11.30 -49.75
C MET A 1 -33.02 11.48 -48.59
N ALA A 2 -32.35 10.38 -48.21
CA ALA A 2 -31.27 10.19 -47.21
C ALA A 2 -31.59 10.60 -45.74
N ASP A 3 -31.68 9.71 -44.73
CA ASP A 3 -30.68 8.77 -44.16
C ASP A 3 -29.38 9.51 -43.77
N GLU A 4 -28.97 9.57 -42.49
CA GLU A 4 -28.31 8.46 -41.79
C GLU A 4 -28.49 8.54 -40.26
N ALA A 5 -29.03 7.45 -39.70
CA ALA A 5 -28.91 7.10 -38.30
C ALA A 5 -27.54 6.46 -38.05
N GLY A 6 -26.63 7.19 -37.41
CA GLY A 6 -25.26 6.72 -37.17
C GLY A 6 -24.94 6.54 -35.68
N GLY A 7 -25.34 5.40 -35.12
CA GLY A 7 -24.60 4.67 -34.08
C GLY A 7 -24.30 5.36 -32.76
N ALA A 8 -25.21 5.21 -31.79
CA ALA A 8 -24.86 5.23 -30.39
C ALA A 8 -23.87 4.10 -30.09
N GLY A 9 -22.68 4.45 -29.60
CA GLY A 9 -21.63 3.47 -29.27
C GLY A 9 -20.51 4.09 -28.45
N GLY A 10 -20.82 5.08 -27.62
CA GLY A 10 -19.90 5.56 -26.60
C GLY A 10 -19.77 4.52 -25.50
N ALA A 11 -19.04 3.43 -25.76
CA ALA A 11 -18.50 2.60 -24.70
C ALA A 11 -17.34 3.37 -24.05
N SER A 12 -17.69 4.43 -23.31
CA SER A 12 -16.81 4.96 -22.29
C SER A 12 -16.60 3.84 -21.30
N GLY A 13 -15.51 3.10 -21.47
CA GLY A 13 -15.02 2.08 -20.55
C GLY A 13 -14.69 2.75 -19.22
N GLU A 14 -15.72 3.06 -18.45
CA GLU A 14 -15.60 3.70 -17.16
C GLU A 14 -14.91 2.69 -16.24
N ARG A 15 -13.72 3.06 -15.78
CA ARG A 15 -12.91 2.23 -14.90
C ARG A 15 -13.74 1.87 -13.66
N LEU A 16 -13.88 0.57 -13.40
CA LEU A 16 -14.63 0.10 -12.24
C LEU A 16 -14.13 0.78 -10.96
N ARG A 17 -15.06 1.15 -10.07
CA ARG A 17 -14.74 1.78 -8.77
C ARG A 17 -13.78 0.94 -7.92
N HIS A 18 -13.73 -0.37 -8.18
CA HIS A 18 -12.85 -1.35 -7.53
C HIS A 18 -11.59 -1.71 -8.33
N SER A 19 -11.19 -0.88 -9.30
CA SER A 19 -9.96 -1.10 -10.08
C SER A 19 -8.69 -1.16 -9.22
N ASP A 20 -7.57 -1.52 -9.83
CA ASP A 20 -6.23 -1.60 -9.20
C ASP A 20 -5.71 -0.28 -8.55
N GLY A 21 -6.28 0.87 -8.92
CA GLY A 21 -5.83 2.20 -8.48
C GLY A 21 -5.85 2.43 -6.96
N PRO A 22 -6.99 2.24 -6.26
CA PRO A 22 -7.07 2.30 -4.80
C PRO A 22 -6.05 1.40 -4.08
N TRP A 23 -5.87 0.16 -4.55
CA TRP A 23 -4.93 -0.79 -3.97
C TRP A 23 -3.48 -0.35 -4.14
N THR A 24 -3.13 0.17 -5.32
CA THR A 24 -1.81 0.73 -5.60
C THR A 24 -1.52 1.96 -4.72
N ARG A 25 -2.49 2.86 -4.54
CA ARG A 25 -2.34 4.01 -3.63
C ARG A 25 -2.17 3.59 -2.18
N ALA A 26 -2.98 2.64 -1.72
CA ALA A 26 -2.86 2.09 -0.36
C ALA A 26 -1.49 1.44 -0.13
N ALA A 27 -0.97 0.72 -1.13
CA ALA A 27 0.38 0.15 -1.07
C ALA A 27 1.46 1.23 -0.93
N GLY A 28 1.33 2.35 -1.68
CA GLY A 28 2.22 3.51 -1.54
C GLY A 28 2.17 4.10 -0.12
N GLY A 29 0.97 4.25 0.45
CA GLY A 29 0.82 4.70 1.83
C GLY A 29 1.49 3.78 2.85
N ALA A 30 1.39 2.46 2.66
CA ALA A 30 2.06 1.49 3.53
C ALA A 30 3.60 1.60 3.46
N GLU A 31 4.19 1.85 2.29
CA GLU A 31 5.63 2.09 2.19
C GLU A 31 6.07 3.41 2.85
N VAL A 32 5.24 4.46 2.77
CA VAL A 32 5.51 5.72 3.48
C VAL A 32 5.54 5.47 4.98
N MET A 33 4.56 4.75 5.53
CA MET A 33 4.55 4.39 6.96
C MET A 33 5.77 3.56 7.35
N ARG A 34 6.14 2.55 6.55
CA ARG A 34 7.36 1.75 6.75
C ARG A 34 8.61 2.62 6.81
N THR A 35 8.72 3.60 5.92
CA THR A 35 9.85 4.53 5.87
C THR A 35 9.88 5.42 7.12
N GLN A 36 8.74 6.00 7.50
CA GLN A 36 8.60 6.83 8.70
C GLN A 36 8.96 6.06 9.99
N MET A 37 8.53 4.80 10.11
CA MET A 37 8.92 3.93 11.23
C MET A 37 10.43 3.68 11.28
N SER A 38 11.08 3.58 10.12
CA SER A 38 12.55 3.45 10.06
C SER A 38 13.24 4.72 10.57
N CYS A 39 12.74 5.91 10.19
CA CYS A 39 13.25 7.19 10.67
C CYS A 39 13.05 7.35 12.20
N LEU A 40 11.84 7.05 12.68
CA LEU A 40 11.53 7.10 14.11
C LEU A 40 12.44 6.19 14.93
N ARG A 41 12.74 4.98 14.43
CA ARG A 41 13.69 4.07 15.11
C ARG A 41 15.07 4.71 15.25
N ALA A 42 15.59 5.30 14.17
CA ALA A 42 16.90 5.97 14.19
C ALA A 42 16.93 7.20 15.12
N GLU A 43 15.84 7.98 15.16
CA GLU A 43 15.69 9.10 16.10
C GLU A 43 15.68 8.61 17.55
N PHE A 44 14.97 7.52 17.85
CA PHE A 44 14.98 6.89 19.17
C PHE A 44 16.36 6.38 19.57
N GLU A 45 17.08 5.73 18.65
CA GLU A 45 18.46 5.28 18.87
C GLU A 45 19.36 6.48 19.21
N THR A 46 19.29 7.54 18.41
CA THR A 46 20.07 8.79 18.60
C THR A 46 19.76 9.47 19.92
N ALA A 47 18.47 9.58 20.29
CA ALA A 47 18.04 10.24 21.53
C ALA A 47 18.52 9.52 22.80
N HIS A 48 18.93 8.25 22.70
CA HIS A 48 19.45 7.46 23.82
C HIS A 48 20.97 7.39 23.86
N GLU A 49 21.68 7.98 22.90
CA GLU A 49 23.13 8.10 22.96
C GLU A 49 23.53 8.90 24.22
N GLY A 50 24.50 8.39 24.97
CA GLY A 50 25.02 9.05 26.18
C GLY A 50 24.22 8.84 27.47
N VAL A 51 22.98 8.32 27.41
CA VAL A 51 22.15 8.09 28.62
C VAL A 51 22.81 7.10 29.60
N GLN A 52 23.44 6.04 29.09
CA GLN A 52 24.13 5.07 29.95
C GLN A 52 25.41 5.63 30.58
N GLY A 53 26.08 6.61 29.96
CA GLY A 53 27.32 7.19 30.47
C GLY A 53 27.13 8.06 31.71
N CYS A 54 25.97 8.71 31.84
CA CYS A 54 25.69 9.68 32.92
C CYS A 54 24.79 9.12 34.04
N GLY A 55 24.27 7.89 33.91
CA GLY A 55 23.17 7.41 34.73
C GLY A 55 23.43 6.12 35.52
N ASN A 56 24.66 5.61 35.53
CA ASN A 56 25.01 4.40 36.27
C ASN A 56 24.62 4.50 37.75
N GLY A 57 23.81 3.54 38.22
CA GLY A 57 23.32 3.47 39.59
C GLY A 57 21.93 4.07 39.82
N LEU A 58 21.34 4.74 38.82
CA LEU A 58 19.97 5.24 38.91
C LEU A 58 18.97 4.21 38.37
N SER A 59 18.01 3.81 39.21
CA SER A 59 16.94 2.86 38.81
C SER A 59 16.12 3.35 37.61
N VAL A 60 16.02 4.66 37.41
CA VAL A 60 15.32 5.27 36.26
C VAL A 60 15.94 4.88 34.92
N VAL A 61 17.25 4.61 34.86
CA VAL A 61 17.94 4.22 33.62
C VAL A 61 17.52 2.82 33.19
N ALA A 62 17.36 1.89 34.13
CA ALA A 62 16.86 0.54 33.83
C ALA A 62 15.40 0.56 33.33
N VAL A 63 14.58 1.47 33.88
CA VAL A 63 13.21 1.68 33.41
C VAL A 63 13.21 2.26 31.99
N LEU A 64 14.04 3.26 31.72
CA LEU A 64 14.20 3.85 30.38
C LEU A 64 14.66 2.82 29.35
N ASP A 65 15.63 1.97 29.70
CA ASP A 65 16.11 0.89 28.82
C ASP A 65 15.00 -0.11 28.48
N THR A 66 14.23 -0.54 29.49
CA THR A 66 13.07 -1.43 29.30
C THR A 66 12.02 -0.81 28.37
N VAL A 67 11.72 0.48 28.56
CA VAL A 67 10.79 1.23 27.72
C VAL A 67 11.33 1.33 26.30
N ARG A 68 12.61 1.68 26.13
CA ARG A 68 13.29 1.76 24.83
C ARG A 68 13.18 0.45 24.07
N THR A 69 13.61 -0.67 24.65
CA THR A 69 13.54 -1.98 23.98
C THR A 69 12.11 -2.36 23.61
N SER A 70 11.13 -2.01 24.45
CA SER A 70 9.71 -2.24 24.16
C SER A 70 9.22 -1.43 22.96
N TRP A 71 9.63 -0.17 22.83
CA TRP A 71 9.27 0.68 21.69
C TRP A 71 9.99 0.26 20.42
N GLU A 72 11.29 -0.01 20.45
CA GLU A 72 12.06 -0.48 19.30
C GLU A 72 11.45 -1.75 18.69
N ARG A 73 11.07 -2.72 19.54
CA ARG A 73 10.39 -3.94 19.09
C ARG A 73 9.04 -3.66 18.42
N ARG A 74 8.24 -2.74 18.97
CA ARG A 74 6.92 -2.39 18.41
C ARG A 74 7.05 -1.60 17.10
N ILE A 75 8.04 -0.73 16.99
CA ILE A 75 8.35 0.00 15.76
C ILE A 75 8.78 -0.98 14.67
N GLU A 76 9.64 -1.96 14.99
CA GLU A 76 10.08 -2.97 14.02
C GLU A 76 8.92 -3.84 13.55
N ALA A 77 8.09 -4.34 14.48
CA ALA A 77 6.90 -5.11 14.14
C ALA A 77 5.96 -4.33 13.21
N ALA A 78 5.67 -3.07 13.53
CA ALA A 78 4.82 -2.22 12.72
C ALA A 78 5.43 -1.93 11.33
N ARG A 79 6.76 -1.78 11.25
CA ARG A 79 7.50 -1.59 10.00
C ARG A 79 7.38 -2.81 9.09
N ASP A 80 7.56 -4.00 9.64
CA ASP A 80 7.44 -5.26 8.92
C ASP A 80 6.00 -5.51 8.45
N GLU A 81 5.02 -5.22 9.30
CA GLU A 81 3.61 -5.27 8.95
C GLU A 81 3.28 -4.31 7.79
N CYS A 82 3.79 -3.07 7.82
CA CYS A 82 3.61 -2.10 6.74
C CYS A 82 4.26 -2.58 5.43
N GLY A 83 5.46 -3.16 5.49
CA GLY A 83 6.12 -3.74 4.32
C GLY A 83 5.33 -4.92 3.74
N SER A 84 4.85 -5.82 4.60
CA SER A 84 4.00 -6.94 4.19
C SER A 84 2.71 -6.46 3.56
N LEU A 85 2.03 -5.49 4.18
CA LEU A 85 0.80 -4.88 3.69
C LEU A 85 1.01 -4.24 2.31
N GLY A 86 2.07 -3.45 2.14
CA GLY A 86 2.41 -2.83 0.86
C GLY A 86 2.60 -3.86 -0.26
N SER A 87 3.30 -4.97 0.02
CA SER A 87 3.49 -6.05 -0.97
C SER A 87 2.17 -6.75 -1.34
N ARG A 88 1.33 -7.06 -0.34
CA ARG A 88 0.02 -7.72 -0.55
C ARG A 88 -0.94 -6.84 -1.33
N LEU A 89 -0.99 -5.55 -1.04
CA LEU A 89 -1.86 -4.61 -1.74
C LEU A 89 -1.48 -4.47 -3.23
N ARG A 90 -0.18 -4.49 -3.56
CA ARG A 90 0.27 -4.54 -4.96
C ARG A 90 -0.11 -5.85 -5.66
N ALA A 91 -0.04 -6.98 -4.95
CA ALA A 91 -0.48 -8.25 -5.50
C ALA A 91 -1.99 -8.24 -5.84
N VAL A 92 -2.82 -7.71 -4.94
CA VAL A 92 -4.26 -7.51 -5.20
C VAL A 92 -4.49 -6.60 -6.40
N ALA A 93 -3.78 -5.46 -6.46
CA ALA A 93 -3.87 -4.53 -7.59
C ALA A 93 -3.57 -5.23 -8.93
N LYS A 94 -2.50 -6.02 -8.98
CA LYS A 94 -2.12 -6.79 -10.16
C LYS A 94 -3.21 -7.78 -10.57
N THR A 95 -3.65 -8.63 -9.65
CA THR A 95 -4.68 -9.64 -9.94
C THR A 95 -5.98 -9.00 -10.42
N GLN A 96 -6.41 -7.90 -9.78
CA GLN A 96 -7.60 -7.19 -10.21
C GLN A 96 -7.44 -6.58 -11.61
N GLY A 97 -6.28 -5.99 -11.93
CA GLY A 97 -5.99 -5.45 -13.26
C GLY A 97 -6.00 -6.53 -14.35
N GLU A 98 -5.47 -7.71 -14.06
CA GLU A 98 -5.51 -8.88 -14.95
C GLU A 98 -6.95 -9.36 -15.19
N HIS A 99 -7.76 -9.46 -14.13
CA HIS A 99 -9.16 -9.84 -14.22
C HIS A 99 -9.99 -8.81 -15.02
N ASP A 100 -9.84 -7.52 -14.73
CA ASP A 100 -10.52 -6.43 -15.44
C ASP A 100 -10.17 -6.45 -16.94
N GLY A 101 -8.91 -6.73 -17.27
CA GLY A 101 -8.44 -6.90 -18.64
C GLY A 101 -9.07 -8.10 -19.34
N ALA A 102 -9.12 -9.26 -18.68
CA ALA A 102 -9.73 -10.47 -19.23
C ALA A 102 -11.23 -10.29 -19.49
N VAL A 103 -11.97 -9.69 -18.55
CA VAL A 103 -13.40 -9.40 -18.71
C VAL A 103 -13.63 -8.45 -19.88
N ARG A 104 -12.85 -7.36 -19.99
CA ARG A 104 -12.98 -6.41 -21.10
C ARG A 104 -12.76 -7.08 -22.46
N SER A 105 -11.73 -7.93 -22.58
CA SER A 105 -11.45 -8.68 -23.80
C SER A 105 -12.58 -9.66 -24.15
N GLY A 106 -13.15 -10.34 -23.15
CA GLY A 106 -14.28 -11.25 -23.34
C GLY A 106 -15.54 -10.54 -23.84
N LEU A 107 -15.87 -9.39 -23.25
CA LEU A 107 -17.01 -8.57 -23.68
C LEU A 107 -16.83 -8.06 -25.11
N ALA A 108 -15.63 -7.54 -25.43
CA ALA A 108 -15.34 -7.07 -26.78
C ALA A 108 -15.44 -8.18 -27.84
N ALA A 109 -15.07 -9.42 -27.50
CA ALA A 109 -15.20 -10.57 -28.38
C ALA A 109 -16.67 -10.97 -28.62
N VAL A 110 -17.54 -10.87 -27.60
CA VAL A 110 -18.99 -11.11 -27.73
C VAL A 110 -19.63 -10.05 -28.62
N ASP A 111 -19.32 -8.77 -28.41
CA ASP A 111 -19.84 -7.67 -29.24
C ASP A 111 -19.41 -7.82 -30.71
N ALA A 112 -18.14 -8.17 -30.96
CA ALA A 112 -17.64 -8.46 -32.30
C ALA A 112 -18.22 -9.74 -32.93
N GLY A 113 -18.76 -10.64 -32.11
CA GLY A 113 -19.46 -11.85 -32.54
C GLY A 113 -20.94 -11.60 -32.88
N ALA A 114 -21.60 -10.69 -32.15
CA ALA A 114 -23.00 -10.31 -32.36
C ALA A 114 -23.21 -9.44 -33.61
N GLY A 115 -22.15 -8.83 -34.14
CA GLY A 115 -22.17 -8.07 -35.40
C GLY A 115 -21.98 -8.89 -36.68
N ARG A 116 -21.99 -10.24 -36.62
CA ARG A 116 -21.91 -11.14 -37.78
C ARG A 116 -23.22 -11.88 -38.03
#